data_AF-A0A973V1U9-F1
#
_entry.id   AF-A0A973V1U9-F1
#
_cell.length_a   1.000
_cell.length_b   1.000
_cell.length_c   1.000
_cell.angle_alpha   90.00
_cell.angle_beta   90.00
_cell.angle_gamma   90.00
#
_symmetry.space_group_name_H-M   'P 1'
#
loop_
_entity.id
_entity.type
_entity.pdbx_description
1 polymer ?
#
loop_
_entity_poly.entity_id
_entity_poly.type
_entity_poly.pdbx_seq_one_letter_code
_entity_poly.pdbx_strand_id
1 'polypeptide(L)'
;MQEARNVPTHRPRGRTRIALAAGVGATVTALVVALGAAANAATLFSDDFADGNANGWSTSGGTWSVTSGAYTQSGSSASAKALAGNTAWTTVTVSAKVRPTTFGSSGSRGIGVAARAQSTSNFYALVLTSTAVQIRKGATTTLASAAYSASTGTVYTLSLSATGGSLVGSVNGAQLVSASDGSYATGRIGLVANYTAGAFDDVVVSDAAGPSPSPSSPSPSTPASPSASASASPSTSTSPQPPGGIVGWATQAGGTTGGAGGSTVTVSTWADFRTQAQTAGARTILVNGMLAGSGTVEITANKTIRGVGANSGLSGTTLNIEDMQPANVIIQNLNIRGVPGTDAIQIENATHIWIDHNSMWSTIESDVDFYDGMIDITHAGDYITISWNVIRDHWKTSLVGHSDGNAGEDVGHLRITYHHNWFDRTFERSPRVRFGETVHVFNNYYTNINNNTSSYAIASTMNAGVLVEANVFENVQQACWSASGYADSDPGRLVARNNSLTNSGPCEVNGSVAAVPYGYTAESVGSVKGSVMAGAGAGRL
;
A
#
# COMPACT_ATOMS: atom_id res chain seq x y z
N MET A 1 -71.72 9.59 -60.33
CA MET A 1 -71.50 9.86 -61.77
C MET A 1 -71.32 11.37 -61.92
N GLN A 2 -70.40 11.81 -62.79
CA GLN A 2 -70.32 13.18 -63.37
C GLN A 2 -70.10 14.38 -62.41
N GLU A 3 -69.32 15.42 -62.74
CA GLU A 3 -68.23 15.55 -63.74
C GLU A 3 -67.35 16.80 -63.48
N ALA A 4 -66.27 16.94 -64.27
CA ALA A 4 -65.56 18.15 -64.73
C ALA A 4 -65.58 19.44 -63.87
N ARG A 5 -64.45 19.98 -63.39
CA ARG A 5 -63.27 20.59 -64.08
C ARG A 5 -63.46 22.04 -64.61
N ASN A 6 -62.36 22.79 -64.46
CA ASN A 6 -61.86 23.93 -65.24
C ASN A 6 -62.31 25.38 -64.93
N VAL A 7 -61.34 26.08 -64.32
CA VAL A 7 -60.97 27.51 -64.44
C VAL A 7 -60.95 27.99 -65.90
N PRO A 8 -61.25 29.28 -66.19
CA PRO A 8 -60.20 30.12 -66.81
C PRO A 8 -60.19 31.64 -66.46
N THR A 9 -58.98 32.19 -66.34
CA THR A 9 -58.50 33.53 -66.83
C THR A 9 -59.28 34.84 -66.59
N HIS A 10 -58.62 35.87 -66.02
CA HIS A 10 -57.94 36.94 -66.81
C HIS A 10 -57.09 37.92 -65.96
N ARG A 11 -56.01 38.45 -66.56
CA ARG A 11 -55.26 39.67 -66.10
C ARG A 11 -55.78 40.90 -66.87
N PRO A 12 -55.65 42.13 -66.32
CA PRO A 12 -54.60 43.01 -66.85
C PRO A 12 -53.86 43.96 -65.85
N ARG A 13 -52.57 44.14 -66.16
CA ARG A 13 -51.66 45.31 -66.00
C ARG A 13 -52.05 46.51 -65.10
N GLY A 14 -51.16 46.83 -64.16
CA GLY A 14 -50.91 48.17 -63.62
C GLY A 14 -49.57 48.23 -62.88
N ARG A 15 -48.59 49.00 -63.38
CA ARG A 15 -47.25 49.15 -62.76
C ARG A 15 -47.10 50.56 -62.19
N THR A 16 -46.86 50.67 -60.88
CA THR A 16 -46.02 51.77 -60.34
C THR A 16 -45.27 51.26 -59.11
N ARG A 17 -44.00 51.62 -59.00
CA ARG A 17 -43.12 51.27 -57.87
C ARG A 17 -43.17 52.40 -56.83
N ILE A 18 -42.98 52.08 -55.55
CA ILE A 18 -41.82 52.52 -54.74
C ILE A 18 -41.90 51.87 -53.34
N ALA A 19 -40.74 51.62 -52.76
CA ALA A 19 -40.50 50.81 -51.58
C ALA A 19 -41.03 51.40 -50.25
N LEU A 20 -41.40 50.53 -49.30
CA LEU A 20 -40.50 50.18 -48.19
C LEU A 20 -40.90 48.82 -47.58
N ALA A 21 -39.95 48.09 -47.00
CA ALA A 21 -40.16 46.74 -46.49
C ALA A 21 -40.21 46.70 -44.95
N ALA A 22 -41.24 46.07 -44.40
CA ALA A 22 -41.27 45.48 -43.05
C ALA A 22 -42.36 44.40 -43.02
N GLY A 23 -41.98 43.17 -43.36
CA GLY A 23 -42.92 42.04 -43.41
C GLY A 23 -43.22 41.47 -42.02
N VAL A 24 -44.46 41.04 -41.82
CA VAL A 24 -44.90 40.30 -40.63
C VAL A 24 -44.09 39.01 -40.51
N GLY A 25 -43.31 38.89 -39.44
CA GLY A 25 -42.55 37.68 -39.13
C GLY A 25 -43.45 36.60 -38.56
N ALA A 26 -43.74 35.57 -39.37
CA ALA A 26 -44.31 34.33 -38.85
C ALA A 26 -43.32 33.69 -37.86
N THR A 27 -43.79 33.32 -36.67
CA THR A 27 -42.98 32.63 -35.67
C THR A 27 -42.65 31.21 -36.13
N VAL A 28 -41.48 31.05 -36.76
CA VAL A 28 -40.89 29.74 -37.00
C VAL A 28 -40.45 29.16 -35.67
N THR A 29 -41.17 28.16 -35.17
CA THR A 29 -40.72 27.36 -34.04
C THR A 29 -39.47 26.59 -34.48
N ALA A 30 -38.29 27.13 -34.16
CA ALA A 30 -37.04 26.45 -34.43
C ALA A 30 -36.99 25.15 -33.62
N LEU A 31 -37.15 24.01 -34.30
CA LEU A 31 -36.76 22.72 -33.75
C LEU A 31 -35.23 22.76 -33.59
N VAL A 32 -34.77 23.16 -32.40
CA VAL A 32 -33.37 23.04 -32.03
C VAL A 32 -33.08 21.55 -31.90
N VAL A 33 -32.64 20.95 -33.01
CA VAL A 33 -31.89 19.70 -32.97
C VAL A 33 -30.61 20.04 -32.23
N ALA A 34 -30.64 19.82 -30.92
CA ALA A 34 -29.44 19.79 -30.11
C ALA A 34 -28.62 18.60 -30.61
N LEU A 35 -27.71 18.88 -31.57
CA LEU A 35 -26.55 18.06 -31.83
C LEU A 35 -25.76 18.05 -30.52
N GLY A 36 -26.07 17.08 -29.66
CA GLY A 36 -25.31 16.82 -28.46
C GLY A 36 -23.88 16.56 -28.90
N ALA A 37 -22.99 17.50 -28.59
CA ALA A 37 -21.56 17.23 -28.71
C ALA A 37 -21.29 16.00 -27.85
N ALA A 38 -20.89 14.89 -28.48
CA ALA A 38 -20.39 13.75 -27.74
C ALA A 38 -19.24 14.28 -26.88
N ALA A 39 -19.38 14.16 -25.55
CA ALA A 39 -18.29 14.45 -24.63
C ALA A 39 -17.19 13.43 -24.93
N ASN A 40 -16.17 13.86 -25.70
CA ASN A 40 -15.02 13.02 -25.97
C ASN A 40 -14.30 12.79 -24.65
N ALA A 41 -14.16 11.53 -24.26
CA ALA A 41 -13.38 11.12 -23.10
C ALA A 41 -11.97 11.68 -23.25
N ALA A 42 -11.46 12.36 -22.23
CA ALA A 42 -10.06 12.77 -22.22
C ALA A 42 -9.19 11.55 -21.90
N THR A 43 -8.19 11.27 -22.73
CA THR A 43 -7.13 10.33 -22.37
C THR A 43 -6.32 10.92 -21.22
N LEU A 44 -6.43 10.31 -20.04
CA LEU A 44 -5.73 10.75 -18.82
C LEU A 44 -4.29 10.25 -18.76
N PHE A 45 -4.02 9.10 -19.38
CA PHE A 45 -2.73 8.43 -19.45
C PHE A 45 -2.75 7.39 -20.56
N SER A 46 -1.60 7.17 -21.20
CA SER A 46 -1.40 6.07 -22.15
C SER A 46 0.05 5.62 -22.13
N ASP A 47 0.27 4.32 -22.30
CA ASP A 47 1.60 3.73 -22.45
C ASP A 47 1.52 2.51 -23.38
N ASP A 48 2.28 2.54 -24.48
CA ASP A 48 2.40 1.46 -25.46
C ASP A 48 3.72 0.68 -25.31
N PHE A 49 4.59 1.07 -24.37
CA PHE A 49 5.91 0.50 -24.12
C PHE A 49 6.82 0.41 -25.37
N ALA A 50 6.48 1.08 -26.48
CA ALA A 50 7.19 0.98 -27.74
C ALA A 50 8.54 1.71 -27.72
N ASP A 51 8.71 2.64 -26.77
CA ASP A 51 9.96 3.34 -26.49
C ASP A 51 10.96 2.51 -25.66
N GLY A 52 10.59 1.29 -25.27
CA GLY A 52 11.45 0.33 -24.58
C GLY A 52 11.60 0.56 -23.08
N ASN A 53 10.80 1.43 -22.45
CA ASN A 53 10.83 1.65 -21.01
C ASN A 53 9.43 1.66 -20.37
N ALA A 54 9.38 1.65 -19.04
CA ALA A 54 8.15 1.75 -18.25
C ALA A 54 8.21 2.96 -17.29
N ASN A 55 8.64 4.11 -17.79
CA ASN A 55 8.76 5.32 -16.98
C ASN A 55 7.39 5.75 -16.42
N GLY A 56 7.35 6.05 -15.13
CA GLY A 56 6.11 6.41 -14.43
C GLY A 56 5.33 5.23 -13.85
N TRP A 57 5.81 3.99 -14.02
CA TRP A 57 5.32 2.81 -13.32
C TRP A 57 6.14 2.52 -12.06
N SER A 58 5.46 2.13 -10.98
CA SER A 58 6.06 1.57 -9.76
C SER A 58 5.59 0.13 -9.57
N THR A 59 6.52 -0.81 -9.42
CA THR A 59 6.23 -2.24 -9.26
C THR A 59 6.24 -2.67 -7.80
N SER A 60 5.41 -3.66 -7.48
CA SER A 60 5.48 -4.44 -6.23
C SER A 60 5.40 -5.92 -6.58
N GLY A 61 6.40 -6.68 -6.14
CA GLY A 61 6.52 -8.13 -6.36
C GLY A 61 6.71 -8.56 -7.83
N GLY A 62 7.25 -9.77 -7.98
CA GLY A 62 7.51 -10.39 -9.29
C GLY A 62 8.73 -9.80 -10.01
N THR A 63 8.80 -10.02 -11.32
CA THR A 63 9.92 -9.56 -12.16
C THR A 63 9.35 -8.90 -13.39
N TRP A 64 9.65 -7.61 -13.57
CA TRP A 64 9.06 -6.75 -14.58
C TRP A 64 10.13 -6.16 -15.50
N SER A 65 9.92 -6.21 -16.81
CA SER A 65 10.77 -5.55 -17.80
C SER A 65 10.00 -5.26 -19.09
N VAL A 66 10.36 -4.19 -19.80
CA VAL A 66 9.85 -4.00 -21.17
C VAL A 66 10.66 -4.88 -22.11
N THR A 67 9.97 -5.78 -22.81
CA THR A 67 10.57 -6.73 -23.75
C THR A 67 9.77 -6.73 -25.04
N SER A 68 10.44 -6.46 -26.16
CA SER A 68 9.83 -6.44 -27.51
C SER A 68 8.61 -5.50 -27.62
N GLY A 69 8.66 -4.33 -26.99
CA GLY A 69 7.58 -3.34 -27.02
C GLY A 69 6.36 -3.69 -26.15
N ALA A 70 6.53 -4.54 -25.13
CA ALA A 70 5.46 -4.85 -24.17
C ALA A 70 6.00 -4.99 -22.76
N TYR A 71 5.28 -4.48 -21.76
CA TYR A 71 5.67 -4.59 -20.37
C TYR A 71 5.37 -6.00 -19.86
N THR A 72 6.44 -6.75 -19.59
CA THR A 72 6.38 -8.19 -19.34
C THR A 72 6.60 -8.46 -17.86
N GLN A 73 5.68 -9.23 -17.27
CA GLN A 73 5.85 -9.86 -15.97
C GLN A 73 6.20 -11.34 -16.21
N SER A 74 7.34 -11.80 -15.68
CA SER A 74 7.88 -13.15 -15.96
C SER A 74 7.81 -14.14 -14.79
N GLY A 75 7.48 -13.70 -13.58
CA GLY A 75 7.52 -14.53 -12.36
C GLY A 75 6.14 -15.01 -11.88
N SER A 76 6.01 -16.27 -11.48
CA SER A 76 4.76 -16.83 -10.95
C SER A 76 4.72 -17.02 -9.43
N SER A 77 5.76 -16.55 -8.72
CA SER A 77 5.99 -16.75 -7.28
C SER A 77 5.30 -15.75 -6.35
N ALA A 78 4.79 -14.62 -6.87
CA ALA A 78 4.23 -13.53 -6.06
C ALA A 78 2.92 -12.97 -6.65
N SER A 79 2.18 -12.20 -5.86
CA SER A 79 1.04 -11.41 -6.35
C SER A 79 1.52 -10.07 -6.89
N ALA A 80 2.17 -10.08 -8.06
CA ALA A 80 2.79 -8.89 -8.63
C ALA A 80 1.77 -7.80 -9.04
N LYS A 81 2.20 -6.54 -8.97
CA LYS A 81 1.52 -5.33 -9.47
C LYS A 81 2.51 -4.41 -10.16
N ALA A 82 2.02 -3.63 -11.13
CA ALA A 82 2.64 -2.38 -11.55
C ALA A 82 1.58 -1.28 -11.49
N LEU A 83 1.85 -0.14 -10.85
CA LEU A 83 0.92 0.98 -10.68
C LEU A 83 1.45 2.25 -11.34
N ALA A 84 0.58 3.02 -11.98
CA ALA A 84 0.93 4.29 -12.64
C ALA A 84 -0.22 5.31 -12.59
N GLY A 85 0.05 6.55 -13.02
CA GLY A 85 -0.94 7.62 -13.04
C GLY A 85 -1.16 8.31 -11.68
N ASN A 86 -2.32 8.94 -11.50
CA ASN A 86 -2.56 9.89 -10.41
C ASN A 86 -3.51 9.34 -9.33
N THR A 87 -3.19 9.54 -8.05
CA THR A 87 -4.01 9.12 -6.89
C THR A 87 -5.33 9.87 -6.75
N ALA A 88 -5.49 11.04 -7.39
CA ALA A 88 -6.68 11.88 -7.33
C ALA A 88 -7.77 11.51 -8.34
N TRP A 89 -7.54 10.58 -9.28
CA TRP A 89 -8.53 10.24 -10.29
C TRP A 89 -9.76 9.53 -9.70
N THR A 90 -10.94 10.14 -9.89
CA THR A 90 -12.25 9.67 -9.38
C THR A 90 -12.98 8.76 -10.37
N THR A 91 -13.04 9.15 -11.65
CA THR A 91 -13.63 8.37 -12.73
C THR A 91 -12.52 7.93 -13.66
N VAL A 92 -12.39 6.62 -13.84
CA VAL A 92 -11.40 6.03 -14.75
C VAL A 92 -12.00 4.84 -15.50
N THR A 93 -11.76 4.78 -16.80
CA THR A 93 -11.82 3.53 -17.57
C THR A 93 -10.39 3.16 -17.94
N VAL A 94 -9.92 2.01 -17.45
CA VAL A 94 -8.57 1.49 -17.69
C VAL A 94 -8.68 0.35 -18.69
N SER A 95 -8.00 0.48 -19.83
CA SER A 95 -7.91 -0.55 -20.87
C SER A 95 -6.47 -0.97 -21.08
N ALA A 96 -6.22 -2.24 -21.36
CA ALA A 96 -4.92 -2.75 -21.83
C ALA A 96 -5.11 -4.00 -22.69
N LYS A 97 -4.19 -4.24 -23.63
CA LYS A 97 -3.96 -5.58 -24.19
C LYS A 97 -3.17 -6.40 -23.16
N VAL A 98 -3.62 -7.64 -22.95
CA VAL A 98 -3.05 -8.56 -21.97
C VAL A 98 -2.86 -9.93 -22.60
N ARG A 99 -1.63 -10.45 -22.55
CA ARG A 99 -1.26 -11.75 -23.09
C ARG A 99 -0.70 -12.64 -21.95
N PRO A 100 -1.54 -13.45 -21.27
CA PRO A 100 -1.06 -14.42 -20.30
C PRO A 100 -0.11 -15.43 -20.95
N THR A 101 1.04 -15.69 -20.33
CA THR A 101 1.97 -16.76 -20.73
C THR A 101 1.91 -17.95 -19.78
N THR A 102 1.47 -17.76 -18.53
CA THR A 102 1.26 -18.85 -17.56
C THR A 102 0.19 -18.44 -16.55
N PHE A 103 -0.94 -19.15 -16.52
CA PHE A 103 -1.87 -19.09 -15.41
C PHE A 103 -1.36 -19.94 -14.23
N GLY A 104 -1.47 -19.42 -13.01
CA GLY A 104 -1.07 -20.16 -11.81
C GLY A 104 -1.92 -21.40 -11.54
N SER A 105 -1.40 -22.31 -10.71
CA SER A 105 -1.98 -23.65 -10.41
C SER A 105 -3.35 -23.68 -9.72
N SER A 106 -3.93 -22.53 -9.37
CA SER A 106 -5.28 -22.40 -8.82
C SER A 106 -6.13 -21.59 -9.78
N GLY A 107 -7.38 -22.01 -10.03
CA GLY A 107 -8.34 -21.26 -10.85
C GLY A 107 -8.71 -19.86 -10.33
N SER A 108 -8.19 -19.47 -9.16
CA SER A 108 -8.26 -18.10 -8.61
C SER A 108 -7.06 -17.21 -8.99
N ARG A 109 -6.04 -17.74 -9.65
CA ARG A 109 -4.85 -16.99 -10.12
C ARG A 109 -5.09 -16.45 -11.53
N GLY A 110 -4.61 -15.25 -11.81
CA GLY A 110 -4.93 -14.56 -13.06
C GLY A 110 -4.20 -13.24 -13.27
N ILE A 111 -4.41 -12.68 -14.45
CA ILE A 111 -3.77 -11.46 -14.96
C ILE A 111 -4.84 -10.41 -15.29
N GLY A 112 -4.57 -9.12 -15.15
CA GLY A 112 -5.64 -8.12 -15.22
C GLY A 112 -5.19 -6.66 -15.24
N VAL A 113 -6.18 -5.78 -15.35
CA VAL A 113 -6.02 -4.33 -15.16
C VAL A 113 -6.65 -3.89 -13.84
N ALA A 114 -6.08 -2.88 -13.20
CA ALA A 114 -6.57 -2.27 -11.97
C ALA A 114 -6.95 -0.81 -12.16
N ALA A 115 -7.98 -0.39 -11.42
CA ALA A 115 -8.52 0.96 -11.36
C ALA A 115 -8.63 1.40 -9.90
N ARG A 116 -8.41 2.70 -9.66
CA ARG A 116 -8.47 3.33 -8.33
C ARG A 116 -7.60 2.61 -7.28
N ALA A 117 -6.37 2.28 -7.67
CA ALA A 117 -5.37 1.73 -6.77
C ALA A 117 -4.91 2.81 -5.77
N GLN A 118 -5.26 2.59 -4.50
CA GLN A 118 -4.79 3.38 -3.36
C GLN A 118 -3.45 2.82 -2.84
N SER A 119 -3.26 1.50 -2.96
CA SER A 119 -2.02 0.76 -2.69
C SER A 119 -1.99 -0.52 -3.55
N THR A 120 -1.01 -1.41 -3.39
CA THR A 120 -0.92 -2.67 -4.17
C THR A 120 -1.80 -3.80 -3.66
N SER A 121 -2.43 -3.61 -2.49
CA SER A 121 -3.50 -4.39 -1.88
C SER A 121 -4.88 -3.72 -1.98
N ASN A 122 -4.97 -2.38 -2.00
CA ASN A 122 -6.23 -1.63 -2.15
C ASN A 122 -6.48 -1.11 -3.57
N PHE A 123 -7.20 -1.87 -4.38
CA PHE A 123 -7.58 -1.50 -5.76
C PHE A 123 -8.85 -2.24 -6.18
N TYR A 124 -9.52 -1.77 -7.24
CA TYR A 124 -10.42 -2.65 -8.01
C TYR A 124 -9.66 -3.22 -9.20
N ALA A 125 -9.88 -4.49 -9.53
CA ALA A 125 -9.29 -5.10 -10.73
C ALA A 125 -10.29 -5.92 -11.52
N LEU A 126 -10.08 -5.94 -12.84
CA LEU A 126 -10.65 -6.91 -13.74
C LEU A 126 -9.59 -7.98 -14.01
N VAL A 127 -9.77 -9.15 -13.40
CA VAL A 127 -8.83 -10.27 -13.46
C VAL A 127 -9.37 -11.34 -14.41
N LEU A 128 -8.58 -11.66 -15.43
CA LEU A 128 -8.75 -12.80 -16.32
C LEU A 128 -8.02 -14.02 -15.72
N THR A 129 -8.76 -15.08 -15.49
CA THR A 129 -8.24 -16.41 -15.13
C THR A 129 -8.43 -17.36 -16.32
N SER A 130 -7.99 -18.61 -16.22
CA SER A 130 -8.19 -19.60 -17.30
C SER A 130 -9.67 -19.97 -17.55
N THR A 131 -10.57 -19.78 -16.56
CA THR A 131 -11.97 -20.23 -16.62
C THR A 131 -13.02 -19.16 -16.29
N ALA A 132 -12.60 -17.97 -15.83
CA ALA A 132 -13.48 -16.87 -15.47
C ALA A 132 -12.84 -15.49 -15.68
N VAL A 133 -13.70 -14.48 -15.91
CA VAL A 133 -13.37 -13.07 -15.73
C VAL A 133 -14.03 -12.55 -14.45
N GLN A 134 -13.30 -11.78 -13.65
CA GLN A 134 -13.71 -11.39 -12.29
C GLN A 134 -13.45 -9.92 -12.02
N ILE A 135 -14.42 -9.23 -11.40
CA ILE A 135 -14.15 -7.97 -10.71
C ILE A 135 -13.75 -8.31 -9.28
N ARG A 136 -12.58 -7.83 -8.86
CA ARG A 136 -12.04 -8.01 -7.51
C ARG A 136 -11.85 -6.69 -6.79
N LYS A 137 -11.89 -6.75 -5.46
CA LYS A 137 -11.40 -5.76 -4.51
C LYS A 137 -10.12 -6.32 -3.89
N GLY A 138 -9.00 -5.68 -4.16
CA GLY A 138 -7.67 -6.22 -3.87
C GLY A 138 -7.38 -7.52 -4.63
N ALA A 139 -6.37 -8.28 -4.18
CA ALA A 139 -5.95 -9.50 -4.87
C ALA A 139 -6.92 -10.70 -4.70
N THR A 140 -7.66 -10.74 -3.59
CA THR A 140 -8.35 -11.94 -3.07
C THR A 140 -9.88 -11.87 -3.06
N THR A 141 -10.48 -10.69 -2.91
CA THR A 141 -11.95 -10.57 -2.73
C THR A 141 -12.64 -10.41 -4.09
N THR A 142 -13.31 -11.46 -4.58
CA THR A 142 -14.14 -11.38 -5.80
C THR A 142 -15.48 -10.73 -5.48
N LEU A 143 -15.77 -9.60 -6.14
CA LEU A 143 -17.06 -8.89 -6.05
C LEU A 143 -18.09 -9.45 -7.05
N ALA A 144 -17.63 -9.83 -8.25
CA ALA A 144 -18.46 -10.46 -9.28
C ALA A 144 -17.60 -11.34 -10.20
N SER A 145 -18.20 -12.38 -10.78
CA SER A 145 -17.53 -13.35 -11.65
C SER A 145 -18.44 -13.77 -12.80
N ALA A 146 -17.88 -13.94 -13.99
CA ALA A 146 -18.54 -14.54 -15.15
C ALA A 146 -17.63 -15.64 -15.74
N ALA A 147 -18.23 -16.71 -16.26
CA ALA A 147 -17.49 -17.79 -16.91
C ALA A 147 -16.86 -17.29 -18.22
N TYR A 148 -15.56 -17.55 -18.41
CA TYR A 148 -14.81 -17.12 -19.60
C TYR A 148 -13.56 -17.98 -19.78
N SER A 149 -13.46 -18.67 -20.91
CA SER A 149 -12.30 -19.54 -21.20
C SER A 149 -11.15 -18.73 -21.80
N ALA A 150 -10.03 -18.63 -21.10
CA ALA A 150 -8.82 -17.95 -21.57
C ALA A 150 -7.66 -18.93 -21.81
N SER A 151 -6.87 -18.68 -22.85
CA SER A 151 -5.72 -19.49 -23.25
C SER A 151 -4.43 -18.67 -23.18
N THR A 152 -3.33 -19.33 -22.80
CA THR A 152 -2.00 -18.73 -22.81
C THR A 152 -1.54 -18.42 -24.23
N GLY A 153 -0.83 -17.31 -24.42
CA GLY A 153 -0.36 -16.83 -25.72
C GLY A 153 -1.37 -16.02 -26.53
N THR A 154 -2.67 -16.12 -26.20
CA THR A 154 -3.72 -15.29 -26.80
C THR A 154 -3.72 -13.88 -26.19
N VAL A 155 -3.92 -12.86 -27.03
CA VAL A 155 -4.08 -11.47 -26.58
C VAL A 155 -5.55 -11.19 -26.30
N TYR A 156 -5.83 -10.58 -25.15
CA TYR A 156 -7.15 -10.13 -24.73
C TYR A 156 -7.12 -8.63 -24.46
N THR A 157 -8.08 -7.86 -24.96
CA THR A 157 -8.27 -6.48 -24.52
C THR A 157 -9.14 -6.50 -23.27
N LEU A 158 -8.55 -6.20 -22.11
CA LEU A 158 -9.27 -6.07 -20.84
C LEU A 158 -9.58 -4.61 -20.58
N SER A 159 -10.80 -4.29 -20.17
CA SER A 159 -11.17 -2.93 -19.78
C SER A 159 -12.08 -2.89 -18.55
N LEU A 160 -11.70 -2.08 -17.56
CA LEU A 160 -12.39 -1.83 -16.30
C LEU A 160 -12.78 -0.36 -16.18
N SER A 161 -14.09 -0.09 -16.19
CA SER A 161 -14.67 1.22 -15.88
C SER A 161 -15.04 1.30 -14.39
N ALA A 162 -14.54 2.31 -13.68
CA ALA A 162 -14.85 2.62 -12.29
C ALA A 162 -15.40 4.06 -12.17
N THR A 163 -16.72 4.19 -11.96
CA THR A 163 -17.43 5.49 -11.88
C THR A 163 -18.38 5.50 -10.70
N GLY A 164 -18.26 6.47 -9.78
CA GLY A 164 -19.00 6.42 -8.50
C GLY A 164 -18.71 5.10 -7.77
N GLY A 165 -19.75 4.37 -7.36
CA GLY A 165 -19.62 2.99 -6.85
C GLY A 165 -19.84 1.90 -7.92
N SER A 166 -19.92 2.24 -9.21
CA SER A 166 -20.16 1.29 -10.31
C SER A 166 -18.85 0.78 -10.89
N LEU A 167 -18.73 -0.55 -11.00
CA LEU A 167 -17.59 -1.24 -11.60
C LEU A 167 -18.09 -2.10 -12.77
N VAL A 168 -17.54 -1.89 -13.96
CA VAL A 168 -17.93 -2.58 -15.19
C VAL A 168 -16.71 -3.15 -15.88
N GLY A 169 -16.69 -4.47 -16.10
CA GLY A 169 -15.60 -5.20 -16.70
C GLY A 169 -15.96 -5.79 -18.07
N SER A 170 -15.06 -5.61 -19.03
CA SER A 170 -15.21 -6.11 -20.40
C SER A 170 -13.96 -6.84 -20.89
N VAL A 171 -14.18 -7.82 -21.77
CA VAL A 171 -13.12 -8.56 -22.48
C VAL A 171 -13.40 -8.49 -23.97
N ASN A 172 -12.42 -8.03 -24.75
CA ASN A 172 -12.52 -7.81 -26.20
C ASN A 172 -13.73 -6.93 -26.57
N GLY A 173 -14.00 -5.90 -25.76
CA GLY A 173 -15.12 -4.96 -25.94
C GLY A 173 -16.50 -5.47 -25.49
N ALA A 174 -16.66 -6.77 -25.20
CA ALA A 174 -17.89 -7.31 -24.64
C ALA A 174 -17.93 -7.10 -23.12
N GLN A 175 -18.94 -6.40 -22.61
CA GLN A 175 -19.20 -6.30 -21.17
C GLN A 175 -19.68 -7.66 -20.65
N LEU A 176 -18.95 -8.24 -19.69
CA LEU A 176 -19.21 -9.60 -19.18
C LEU A 176 -19.52 -9.64 -17.68
N VAL A 177 -19.06 -8.64 -16.92
CA VAL A 177 -19.16 -8.63 -15.46
C VAL A 177 -19.34 -7.21 -14.96
N SER A 178 -20.11 -7.05 -13.88
CA SER A 178 -20.33 -5.75 -13.22
C SER A 178 -20.56 -5.96 -11.73
N ALA A 179 -20.15 -4.98 -10.92
CA ALA A 179 -20.31 -4.98 -9.47
C ALA A 179 -20.61 -3.56 -8.97
N SER A 180 -21.05 -3.45 -7.71
CA SER A 180 -21.14 -2.16 -7.03
C SER A 180 -20.37 -2.21 -5.71
N ASP A 181 -19.33 -1.39 -5.62
CA ASP A 181 -18.53 -1.16 -4.41
C ASP A 181 -17.94 0.26 -4.51
N GLY A 182 -18.09 1.06 -3.45
CA GLY A 182 -17.63 2.46 -3.38
C GLY A 182 -16.46 2.69 -2.42
N SER A 183 -15.85 1.62 -1.88
CA SER A 183 -14.76 1.69 -0.90
C SER A 183 -13.55 2.49 -1.37
N TYR A 184 -13.19 2.39 -2.66
CA TYR A 184 -12.08 3.12 -3.25
C TYR A 184 -12.65 4.18 -4.19
N ALA A 185 -12.77 5.42 -3.71
CA ALA A 185 -13.36 6.53 -4.46
C ALA A 185 -12.38 7.16 -5.46
N THR A 186 -11.08 7.09 -5.20
CA THR A 186 -10.00 7.56 -6.07
C THR A 186 -8.81 6.62 -6.05
N GLY A 187 -7.92 6.73 -7.05
CA GLY A 187 -6.60 6.12 -7.01
C GLY A 187 -5.93 6.01 -8.38
N ARG A 188 -4.70 5.49 -8.37
CA ARG A 188 -3.88 5.17 -9.55
C ARG A 188 -4.55 4.10 -10.42
N ILE A 189 -3.97 3.85 -11.61
CA ILE A 189 -4.28 2.65 -12.40
C ILE A 189 -3.21 1.59 -12.14
N GLY A 190 -3.43 0.37 -12.65
CA GLY A 190 -2.41 -0.65 -12.57
C GLY A 190 -2.59 -1.85 -13.50
N LEU A 191 -1.57 -2.70 -13.47
CA LEU A 191 -1.49 -4.01 -14.10
C LEU A 191 -1.33 -5.03 -12.98
N VAL A 192 -2.05 -6.14 -13.07
CA VAL A 192 -2.16 -7.16 -12.02
C VAL A 192 -1.70 -8.50 -12.55
N ALA A 193 -0.76 -9.15 -11.88
CA ALA A 193 -0.22 -10.45 -12.24
C ALA A 193 -0.19 -11.35 -10.99
N ASN A 194 -1.33 -11.94 -10.64
CA ASN A 194 -1.52 -12.66 -9.38
C ASN A 194 -1.03 -14.12 -9.51
N TYR A 195 0.22 -14.39 -9.10
CA TYR A 195 0.91 -15.69 -9.27
C TYR A 195 0.80 -16.24 -10.71
N THR A 196 0.96 -15.34 -11.69
CA THR A 196 0.62 -15.52 -13.11
C THR A 196 1.58 -14.67 -13.93
N ALA A 197 2.11 -15.20 -15.03
CA ALA A 197 3.04 -14.47 -15.92
C ALA A 197 2.34 -14.05 -17.22
N GLY A 198 2.81 -12.96 -17.83
CA GLY A 198 2.27 -12.45 -19.09
C GLY A 198 2.84 -11.08 -19.49
N ALA A 199 2.38 -10.58 -20.64
CA ALA A 199 2.74 -9.27 -21.15
C ALA A 199 1.53 -8.34 -21.22
N PHE A 200 1.77 -7.05 -21.01
CA PHE A 200 0.83 -5.94 -21.09
C PHE A 200 1.29 -4.95 -22.16
N ASP A 201 0.33 -4.37 -22.88
CA ASP A 201 0.55 -3.53 -24.06
C ASP A 201 -0.68 -2.62 -24.26
N ASP A 202 -0.57 -1.53 -25.02
CA ASP A 202 -1.61 -0.52 -25.28
C ASP A 202 -2.43 -0.14 -24.03
N VAL A 203 -1.76 0.30 -22.97
CA VAL A 203 -2.45 0.82 -21.78
C VAL A 203 -3.05 2.18 -22.12
N VAL A 204 -4.36 2.33 -21.92
CA VAL A 204 -5.08 3.58 -22.13
C VAL A 204 -6.05 3.83 -20.97
N VAL A 205 -6.01 5.04 -20.42
CA VAL A 205 -6.90 5.50 -19.35
C VAL A 205 -7.72 6.67 -19.85
N SER A 206 -9.03 6.66 -19.61
CA SER A 206 -9.90 7.81 -19.88
C SER A 206 -10.82 8.15 -18.71
N ASP A 207 -11.33 9.39 -18.70
CA ASP A 207 -12.25 9.92 -17.69
C ASP A 207 -13.73 9.60 -17.94
N ALA A 208 -14.05 8.89 -19.03
CA ALA A 208 -15.42 8.50 -19.33
C ALA A 208 -15.89 7.31 -18.49
N ALA A 209 -17.14 7.40 -18.04
CA ALA A 209 -17.89 6.24 -17.62
C ALA A 209 -18.15 5.32 -18.82
N GLY A 210 -17.97 4.01 -18.64
CA GLY A 210 -18.39 3.01 -19.62
C GLY A 210 -19.89 3.11 -19.97
N PRO A 211 -20.35 2.50 -21.08
CA PRO A 211 -21.71 2.64 -21.57
C PRO A 211 -22.75 2.26 -20.52
N SER A 212 -23.48 3.27 -20.03
CA SER A 212 -24.49 3.10 -18.98
C SER A 212 -25.82 2.62 -19.56
N PRO A 213 -26.56 1.71 -18.88
CA PRO A 213 -27.96 1.45 -19.21
C PRO A 213 -28.82 2.71 -19.01
N SER A 214 -29.91 2.82 -19.78
CA SER A 214 -30.76 4.02 -19.86
C SER A 214 -31.20 4.59 -18.49
N PRO A 215 -31.13 5.93 -18.29
CA PRO A 215 -31.51 6.56 -17.03
C PRO A 215 -33.02 6.68 -16.85
N SER A 216 -33.49 6.47 -15.62
CA SER A 216 -34.78 6.99 -15.16
C SER A 216 -34.58 8.38 -14.52
N SER A 217 -35.49 9.30 -14.81
CA SER A 217 -35.33 10.74 -14.57
C SER A 217 -35.48 11.15 -13.09
N PRO A 218 -34.62 12.02 -12.54
CA PRO A 218 -34.86 12.73 -11.28
C PRO A 218 -35.51 14.12 -11.48
N SER A 219 -36.34 14.53 -10.52
CA SER A 219 -36.99 15.84 -10.48
C SER A 219 -36.03 16.95 -10.01
N PRO A 220 -36.15 18.22 -10.48
CA PRO A 220 -35.16 19.25 -10.19
C PRO A 220 -35.34 19.91 -8.82
N SER A 221 -34.23 20.34 -8.22
CA SER A 221 -34.20 21.32 -7.13
C SER A 221 -33.18 22.43 -7.43
N THR A 222 -33.41 23.61 -6.83
CA THR A 222 -32.88 24.91 -7.27
C THR A 222 -31.47 25.23 -6.76
N PRO A 223 -30.72 26.11 -7.46
CA PRO A 223 -29.34 26.46 -7.09
C PRO A 223 -29.25 27.50 -5.97
N ALA A 224 -28.19 27.41 -5.16
CA ALA A 224 -27.79 28.43 -4.21
C ALA A 224 -26.45 29.09 -4.64
N SER A 225 -26.31 30.39 -4.36
CA SER A 225 -25.22 31.26 -4.80
C SER A 225 -23.92 31.06 -3.98
N PRO A 226 -22.72 31.27 -4.55
CA PRO A 226 -21.46 31.14 -3.80
C PRO A 226 -21.22 32.36 -2.89
N SER A 227 -20.52 32.15 -1.78
CA SER A 227 -19.93 33.23 -0.97
C SER A 227 -18.49 32.88 -0.55
N ALA A 228 -17.75 33.91 -0.15
CA ALA A 228 -16.32 34.02 -0.40
C ALA A 228 -15.40 33.25 0.57
N SER A 229 -14.20 32.95 0.06
CA SER A 229 -13.06 32.44 0.81
C SER A 229 -12.53 33.46 1.82
N ALA A 230 -12.13 32.99 3.00
CA ALA A 230 -11.29 33.72 3.94
C ALA A 230 -10.14 32.82 4.40
N SER A 231 -8.90 33.28 4.20
CA SER A 231 -7.69 32.59 4.63
C SER A 231 -7.50 32.72 6.14
N ALA A 232 -7.17 31.62 6.81
CA ALA A 232 -6.73 31.62 8.21
C ALA A 232 -5.39 30.86 8.32
N SER A 233 -4.44 31.46 9.03
CA SER A 233 -3.07 30.94 9.20
C SER A 233 -3.06 29.74 10.18
N PRO A 234 -2.20 28.73 10.00
CA PRO A 234 -2.18 27.56 10.86
C PRO A 234 -1.55 27.87 12.23
N SER A 235 -2.36 27.88 13.28
CA SER A 235 -1.89 27.84 14.67
C SER A 235 -1.34 26.45 15.00
N THR A 236 -0.09 26.37 15.46
CA THR A 236 0.57 25.12 15.84
C THR A 236 -0.04 24.47 17.09
N SER A 237 -0.94 23.50 16.91
CA SER A 237 -1.39 22.63 18.01
C SER A 237 -0.47 21.42 18.16
N THR A 238 0.44 21.47 19.14
CA THR A 238 1.36 20.37 19.44
C THR A 238 0.65 19.21 20.14
N SER A 239 0.49 18.08 19.43
CA SER A 239 0.19 16.79 20.07
C SER A 239 1.38 16.35 20.93
N PRO A 240 1.18 15.82 22.15
CA PRO A 240 2.29 15.47 23.04
C PRO A 240 3.04 14.22 22.54
N GLN A 241 4.26 14.40 22.06
CA GLN A 241 5.23 13.31 21.90
C GLN A 241 5.68 12.76 23.28
N PRO A 242 6.21 11.53 23.35
CA PRO A 242 6.79 10.98 24.56
C PRO A 242 8.05 11.74 24.99
N PRO A 243 8.46 11.66 26.27
CA PRO A 243 9.70 12.24 26.74
C PRO A 243 10.92 11.71 25.96
N GLY A 244 11.70 12.61 25.36
CA GLY A 244 12.94 12.29 24.62
C GLY A 244 12.85 12.37 23.10
N GLY A 245 11.65 12.26 22.51
CA GLY A 245 11.45 12.31 21.07
C GLY A 245 11.99 11.10 20.31
N ILE A 246 11.95 11.17 18.97
CA ILE A 246 12.41 10.10 18.08
C ILE A 246 13.92 10.21 17.83
N VAL A 247 14.64 9.09 17.95
CA VAL A 247 16.06 8.94 17.63
C VAL A 247 16.19 7.83 16.59
N GLY A 248 17.13 7.94 15.66
CA GLY A 248 17.33 6.91 14.64
C GLY A 248 17.03 7.35 13.22
N TRP A 249 17.02 6.39 12.30
CA TRP A 249 16.85 6.62 10.87
C TRP A 249 15.52 7.28 10.49
N ALA A 250 14.47 7.09 11.28
CA ALA A 250 13.18 7.77 11.08
C ALA A 250 13.20 9.27 11.43
N THR A 251 14.34 9.82 11.87
CA THR A 251 14.60 11.27 11.97
C THR A 251 15.17 11.86 10.67
N GLN A 252 15.70 11.03 9.78
CA GLN A 252 16.46 11.46 8.60
C GLN A 252 15.54 11.77 7.42
N ALA A 253 16.09 12.38 6.36
CA ALA A 253 15.43 12.61 5.07
C ALA A 253 14.07 13.32 5.05
N GLY A 254 13.70 13.99 6.16
CA GLY A 254 12.41 14.68 6.33
C GLY A 254 11.74 14.35 7.67
N GLY A 255 12.10 13.19 8.25
CA GLY A 255 11.66 12.76 9.57
C GLY A 255 10.22 12.21 9.61
N THR A 256 9.87 11.59 10.74
CA THR A 256 8.56 10.97 10.96
C THR A 256 7.73 11.82 11.93
N THR A 257 6.56 12.26 11.47
CA THR A 257 5.59 13.10 12.21
C THR A 257 4.21 12.46 12.34
N GLY A 258 3.93 11.38 11.59
CA GLY A 258 2.69 10.62 11.66
C GLY A 258 1.46 11.46 11.26
N GLY A 259 0.46 11.45 12.13
CA GLY A 259 -0.81 12.18 11.97
C GLY A 259 -0.79 13.64 12.45
N ALA A 260 0.40 14.22 12.70
CA ALA A 260 0.53 15.61 13.14
C ALA A 260 -0.12 16.60 12.15
N GLY A 261 -0.74 17.66 12.67
CA GLY A 261 -1.53 18.62 11.88
C GLY A 261 -2.88 18.07 11.37
N GLY A 262 -3.14 16.77 11.54
CA GLY A 262 -4.40 16.12 11.19
C GLY A 262 -5.45 16.13 12.30
N SER A 263 -6.64 15.62 11.99
CA SER A 263 -7.71 15.40 12.98
C SER A 263 -7.31 14.31 13.99
N THR A 264 -7.64 14.50 15.27
CA THR A 264 -7.57 13.43 16.27
C THR A 264 -8.94 12.78 16.44
N VAL A 265 -8.99 11.45 16.43
CA VAL A 265 -10.19 10.63 16.63
C VAL A 265 -9.92 9.54 17.65
N THR A 266 -10.92 9.18 18.46
CA THR A 266 -10.85 8.01 19.36
C THR A 266 -11.73 6.91 18.79
N VAL A 267 -11.21 5.68 18.75
CA VAL A 267 -11.90 4.50 18.23
C VAL A 267 -11.95 3.40 19.30
N SER A 268 -13.12 2.80 19.49
CA SER A 268 -13.33 1.69 20.43
C SER A 268 -13.96 0.46 19.76
N THR A 269 -14.03 0.45 18.43
CA THR A 269 -14.49 -0.70 17.64
C THR A 269 -13.51 -0.98 16.49
N TRP A 270 -13.45 -2.24 16.07
CA TRP A 270 -12.64 -2.64 14.92
C TRP A 270 -13.05 -1.94 13.62
N ALA A 271 -14.35 -1.80 13.38
CA ALA A 271 -14.88 -1.16 12.18
C ALA A 271 -14.44 0.30 12.10
N ASP A 272 -14.58 1.06 13.19
CA ASP A 272 -14.13 2.45 13.24
C ASP A 272 -12.62 2.54 13.02
N PHE A 273 -11.83 1.73 13.74
CA PHE A 273 -10.37 1.71 13.59
C PHE A 273 -9.95 1.50 12.13
N ARG A 274 -10.48 0.46 11.47
CA ARG A 274 -10.17 0.14 10.06
C ARG A 274 -10.52 1.32 9.15
N THR A 275 -11.71 1.91 9.31
CA THR A 275 -12.11 3.11 8.54
C THR A 275 -11.17 4.29 8.77
N GLN A 276 -10.77 4.57 10.02
CA GLN A 276 -9.88 5.69 10.31
C GLN A 276 -8.45 5.47 9.78
N ALA A 277 -7.93 4.24 9.85
CA ALA A 277 -6.63 3.85 9.31
C ALA A 277 -6.55 4.01 7.78
N GLN A 278 -7.62 3.65 7.09
CA GLN A 278 -7.75 3.73 5.63
C GLN A 278 -8.20 5.11 5.13
N THR A 279 -8.56 6.04 6.02
CA THR A 279 -8.99 7.39 5.63
C THR A 279 -7.80 8.24 5.18
N ALA A 280 -7.90 8.83 3.99
CA ALA A 280 -6.88 9.71 3.43
C ALA A 280 -6.61 10.96 4.30
N GLY A 281 -5.39 11.48 4.20
CA GLY A 281 -4.93 12.66 4.93
C GLY A 281 -4.40 12.35 6.35
N ALA A 282 -3.81 13.37 6.98
CA ALA A 282 -3.21 13.25 8.29
C ALA A 282 -4.26 12.93 9.37
N ARG A 283 -4.00 11.93 10.22
CA ARG A 283 -4.92 11.55 11.31
C ARG A 283 -4.21 10.92 12.51
N THR A 284 -4.54 11.40 13.71
CA THR A 284 -4.19 10.72 14.97
C THR A 284 -5.37 9.85 15.41
N ILE A 285 -5.14 8.55 15.54
CA ILE A 285 -6.13 7.52 15.87
C ILE A 285 -5.80 6.99 17.26
N LEU A 286 -6.59 7.41 18.24
CA LEU A 286 -6.50 6.96 19.62
C LEU A 286 -7.31 5.66 19.79
N VAL A 287 -6.62 4.52 19.87
CA VAL A 287 -7.23 3.21 20.07
C VAL A 287 -7.59 3.06 21.55
N ASN A 288 -8.87 2.88 21.87
CA ASN A 288 -9.35 2.73 23.24
C ASN A 288 -9.91 1.32 23.48
N GLY A 289 -9.15 0.51 24.21
CA GLY A 289 -9.40 -0.91 24.45
C GLY A 289 -8.67 -1.84 23.48
N MET A 290 -8.77 -3.14 23.72
CA MET A 290 -8.23 -4.19 22.84
C MET A 290 -9.25 -4.50 21.74
N LEU A 291 -8.93 -4.18 20.50
CA LEU A 291 -9.83 -4.39 19.36
C LEU A 291 -9.52 -5.75 18.70
N ALA A 292 -10.53 -6.63 18.65
CA ALA A 292 -10.47 -7.88 17.88
C ALA A 292 -10.80 -7.60 16.41
N GLY A 293 -9.78 -7.67 15.56
CA GLY A 293 -9.88 -7.50 14.12
C GLY A 293 -9.87 -8.82 13.34
N SER A 294 -9.73 -8.72 12.02
CA SER A 294 -9.61 -9.87 11.13
C SER A 294 -8.89 -9.51 9.82
N GLY A 295 -8.03 -10.40 9.34
CA GLY A 295 -7.27 -10.21 8.08
C GLY A 295 -6.35 -9.00 8.12
N THR A 296 -5.98 -8.47 6.96
CA THR A 296 -5.10 -7.29 6.86
C THR A 296 -5.89 -5.98 7.04
N VAL A 297 -5.27 -4.99 7.67
CA VAL A 297 -5.72 -3.60 7.71
C VAL A 297 -4.63 -2.69 7.19
N GLU A 298 -5.05 -1.80 6.30
CA GLU A 298 -4.17 -1.00 5.48
C GLU A 298 -4.02 0.38 6.12
N ILE A 299 -2.78 0.72 6.50
CA ILE A 299 -2.46 1.97 7.17
C ILE A 299 -2.00 2.97 6.11
N THR A 300 -2.91 3.83 5.66
CA THR A 300 -2.58 4.89 4.69
C THR A 300 -1.61 5.93 5.27
N ALA A 301 -0.96 6.72 4.41
CA ALA A 301 0.06 7.68 4.84
C ALA A 301 -0.43 8.72 5.88
N ASN A 302 0.52 9.29 6.62
CA ASN A 302 0.33 10.35 7.63
C ASN A 302 -0.58 9.90 8.79
N LYS A 303 -0.20 8.84 9.50
CA LYS A 303 -0.98 8.29 10.62
C LYS A 303 -0.18 8.24 11.91
N THR A 304 -0.82 8.59 13.00
CA THR A 304 -0.36 8.22 14.36
C THR A 304 -1.42 7.32 14.95
N ILE A 305 -1.12 6.04 15.10
CA ILE A 305 -1.99 5.09 15.78
C ILE A 305 -1.44 4.92 17.19
N ARG A 306 -2.20 5.37 18.19
CA ARG A 306 -1.74 5.40 19.58
C ARG A 306 -2.74 4.74 20.52
N GLY A 307 -2.31 3.79 21.34
CA GLY A 307 -3.16 3.21 22.38
C GLY A 307 -3.47 4.21 23.50
N VAL A 308 -4.69 4.16 24.02
CA VAL A 308 -5.13 4.92 25.21
C VAL A 308 -4.84 4.09 26.46
N GLY A 309 -3.90 4.53 27.29
CA GLY A 309 -3.47 3.80 28.48
C GLY A 309 -2.78 2.47 28.17
N ALA A 310 -2.59 1.62 29.19
CA ALA A 310 -1.78 0.40 29.09
C ALA A 310 -2.49 -0.81 28.46
N ASN A 311 -3.82 -0.80 28.35
CA ASN A 311 -4.63 -1.96 27.94
C ASN A 311 -5.19 -1.88 26.51
N SER A 312 -4.84 -0.82 25.78
CA SER A 312 -5.32 -0.61 24.41
C SER A 312 -4.46 -1.36 23.40
N GLY A 313 -5.05 -1.81 22.29
CA GLY A 313 -4.36 -2.72 21.39
C GLY A 313 -5.20 -3.30 20.26
N LEU A 314 -4.58 -4.17 19.48
CA LEU A 314 -5.13 -4.85 18.32
C LEU A 314 -4.80 -6.35 18.36
N SER A 315 -5.69 -7.17 17.84
CA SER A 315 -5.49 -8.62 17.75
C SER A 315 -6.19 -9.22 16.53
N GLY A 316 -5.67 -10.33 16.01
CA GLY A 316 -6.27 -11.07 14.89
C GLY A 316 -6.15 -10.36 13.53
N THR A 317 -5.28 -9.35 13.40
CA THR A 317 -5.16 -8.53 12.20
C THR A 317 -3.74 -8.03 11.97
N THR A 318 -3.31 -8.04 10.71
CA THR A 318 -2.01 -7.56 10.26
C THR A 318 -2.08 -6.07 9.95
N LEU A 319 -1.18 -5.28 10.52
CA LEU A 319 -0.99 -3.87 10.17
C LEU A 319 -0.08 -3.77 8.94
N ASN A 320 -0.65 -3.46 7.77
CA ASN A 320 0.12 -3.31 6.53
C ASN A 320 0.40 -1.83 6.22
N ILE A 321 1.66 -1.51 5.91
CA ILE A 321 2.15 -0.20 5.47
C ILE A 321 2.94 -0.41 4.17
N GLU A 322 2.26 -0.30 3.03
CA GLU A 322 2.83 -0.63 1.72
C GLU A 322 2.88 0.56 0.73
N ASP A 323 3.91 0.59 -0.14
CA ASP A 323 4.06 1.47 -1.31
C ASP A 323 3.91 2.99 -1.08
N MET A 324 4.48 3.50 0.03
CA MET A 324 4.40 4.91 0.39
C MET A 324 5.76 5.49 0.77
N GLN A 325 6.25 6.39 -0.09
CA GLN A 325 7.59 6.96 -0.02
C GLN A 325 7.50 8.50 0.02
N PRO A 326 7.21 9.14 1.18
CA PRO A 326 7.09 8.57 2.53
C PRO A 326 5.68 8.08 2.91
N ALA A 327 5.63 7.12 3.82
CA ALA A 327 4.42 6.69 4.52
C ALA A 327 4.12 7.64 5.68
N ASN A 328 5.15 8.06 6.41
CA ASN A 328 5.01 8.95 7.58
C ASN A 328 4.01 8.37 8.60
N VAL A 329 4.36 7.23 9.21
CA VAL A 329 3.48 6.47 10.11
C VAL A 329 4.12 6.28 11.49
N ILE A 330 3.33 6.47 12.54
CA ILE A 330 3.69 6.18 13.93
C ILE A 330 2.73 5.13 14.48
N ILE A 331 3.26 4.01 14.99
CA ILE A 331 2.51 2.97 15.72
C ILE A 331 3.02 2.98 17.15
N GLN A 332 2.18 3.34 18.12
CA GLN A 332 2.64 3.66 19.46
C GLN A 332 1.74 3.16 20.60
N ASN A 333 2.33 2.66 21.68
CA ASN A 333 1.60 2.33 22.93
C ASN A 333 0.44 1.34 22.75
N LEU A 334 0.56 0.42 21.79
CA LEU A 334 -0.42 -0.65 21.56
C LEU A 334 0.06 -1.97 22.16
N ASN A 335 -0.90 -2.76 22.64
CA ASN A 335 -0.74 -4.19 22.75
C ASN A 335 -1.07 -4.82 21.39
N ILE A 336 -0.16 -5.56 20.77
CA ILE A 336 -0.34 -6.17 19.45
C ILE A 336 -0.14 -7.68 19.57
N ARG A 337 -1.10 -8.45 19.06
CA ARG A 337 -0.99 -9.91 19.01
C ARG A 337 -0.51 -10.39 17.65
N GLY A 338 0.40 -11.36 17.65
CA GLY A 338 0.76 -12.11 16.45
C GLY A 338 -0.46 -12.73 15.76
N VAL A 339 -0.39 -12.86 14.44
CA VAL A 339 -1.50 -13.30 13.58
C VAL A 339 -1.13 -14.65 12.95
N PRO A 340 -1.96 -15.70 13.04
CA PRO A 340 -1.58 -17.00 12.47
C PRO A 340 -1.38 -16.94 10.95
N GLY A 341 -0.26 -17.47 10.47
CA GLY A 341 0.11 -17.58 9.05
C GLY A 341 0.46 -16.28 8.33
N THR A 342 0.73 -15.18 9.05
CA THR A 342 1.14 -13.88 8.49
C THR A 342 1.77 -12.99 9.57
N ASP A 343 2.23 -11.80 9.20
CA ASP A 343 2.93 -10.89 10.10
C ASP A 343 1.95 -10.10 11.00
N ALA A 344 2.43 -9.61 12.15
CA ALA A 344 1.65 -8.66 12.94
C ALA A 344 1.75 -7.22 12.39
N ILE A 345 2.95 -6.81 11.96
CA ILE A 345 3.23 -5.55 11.26
C ILE A 345 4.05 -5.87 10.01
N GLN A 346 3.56 -5.42 8.86
CA GLN A 346 4.06 -5.68 7.52
C GLN A 346 4.43 -4.31 6.90
N ILE A 347 5.68 -4.13 6.47
CA ILE A 347 6.19 -2.87 5.89
C ILE A 347 6.90 -3.17 4.58
N GLU A 348 6.29 -2.80 3.46
CA GLU A 348 6.78 -3.13 2.11
C GLU A 348 6.90 -1.87 1.26
N ASN A 349 8.08 -1.51 0.74
CA ASN A 349 8.26 -0.30 -0.08
C ASN A 349 7.70 0.98 0.57
N ALA A 350 7.97 1.15 1.87
CA ALA A 350 7.48 2.28 2.65
C ALA A 350 8.57 2.91 3.52
N THR A 351 8.57 4.24 3.65
CA THR A 351 9.54 4.98 4.48
C THR A 351 8.95 5.88 5.55
N HIS A 352 9.81 6.28 6.50
CA HIS A 352 9.54 7.22 7.59
C HIS A 352 8.48 6.65 8.55
N ILE A 353 8.88 5.58 9.24
CA ILE A 353 8.00 4.81 10.13
C ILE A 353 8.63 4.71 11.52
N TRP A 354 7.82 4.92 12.56
CA TRP A 354 8.21 4.81 13.96
C TRP A 354 7.30 3.83 14.71
N ILE A 355 7.88 2.75 15.23
CA ILE A 355 7.19 1.75 16.05
C ILE A 355 7.71 1.89 17.47
N ASP A 356 6.90 2.42 18.38
CA ASP A 356 7.35 2.94 19.67
C ASP A 356 6.51 2.50 20.88
N HIS A 357 7.15 2.06 21.97
CA HIS A 357 6.45 1.71 23.22
C HIS A 357 5.29 0.69 23.06
N ASN A 358 5.36 -0.22 22.09
CA ASN A 358 4.33 -1.26 21.91
C ASN A 358 4.70 -2.53 22.71
N SER A 359 3.69 -3.25 23.17
CA SER A 359 3.81 -4.60 23.73
C SER A 359 3.33 -5.61 22.70
N MET A 360 4.22 -6.47 22.20
CA MET A 360 4.00 -7.37 21.07
C MET A 360 4.24 -8.82 21.50
N TRP A 361 3.29 -9.73 21.23
CA TRP A 361 3.48 -11.15 21.54
C TRP A 361 2.52 -12.10 20.81
N SER A 362 2.93 -13.36 20.65
CA SER A 362 2.06 -14.45 20.20
C SER A 362 1.92 -15.52 21.30
N THR A 363 1.82 -16.78 20.91
CA THR A 363 2.18 -17.95 21.72
C THR A 363 3.37 -18.66 21.09
N ILE A 364 4.05 -19.51 21.86
CA ILE A 364 5.08 -20.42 21.34
C ILE A 364 4.40 -21.73 20.96
N GLU A 365 4.15 -21.90 19.66
CA GLU A 365 3.65 -23.14 19.09
C GLU A 365 4.79 -24.09 18.73
N SER A 366 4.48 -25.38 18.57
CA SER A 366 5.45 -26.39 18.12
C SER A 366 5.81 -26.26 16.64
N ASP A 367 4.86 -25.75 15.85
CA ASP A 367 5.09 -25.34 14.48
C ASP A 367 5.65 -23.90 14.49
N VAL A 368 6.90 -23.76 14.05
CA VAL A 368 7.61 -22.47 14.02
C VAL A 368 6.98 -21.48 13.04
N ASP A 369 6.20 -21.97 12.08
CA ASP A 369 5.53 -21.19 11.03
C ASP A 369 4.04 -20.96 11.30
N PHE A 370 3.49 -21.41 12.44
CA PHE A 370 2.10 -21.14 12.81
C PHE A 370 1.79 -19.63 12.90
N TYR A 371 2.76 -18.85 13.39
CA TYR A 371 2.83 -17.40 13.22
C TYR A 371 3.94 -17.10 12.21
N ASP A 372 3.84 -16.00 11.45
CA ASP A 372 4.98 -15.52 10.66
C ASP A 372 5.82 -14.51 11.44
N GLY A 373 6.07 -13.31 10.91
CA GLY A 373 6.81 -12.24 11.55
C GLY A 373 6.04 -11.50 12.66
N MET A 374 6.75 -10.80 13.55
CA MET A 374 6.14 -9.73 14.34
C MET A 374 6.26 -8.37 13.64
N ILE A 375 7.43 -8.06 13.07
CA ILE A 375 7.68 -6.82 12.32
C ILE A 375 8.58 -7.11 11.11
N ASP A 376 7.99 -7.33 9.95
CA ASP A 376 8.75 -7.59 8.72
C ASP A 376 8.84 -6.34 7.83
N ILE A 377 10.05 -6.09 7.34
CA ILE A 377 10.45 -4.90 6.58
C ILE A 377 11.11 -5.37 5.29
N THR A 378 10.43 -5.18 4.17
CA THR A 378 10.75 -5.79 2.88
C THR A 378 10.72 -4.74 1.76
N HIS A 379 11.15 -5.15 0.56
CA HIS A 379 10.97 -4.37 -0.68
C HIS A 379 11.41 -2.91 -0.55
N ALA A 380 12.68 -2.65 -0.19
CA ALA A 380 13.20 -1.30 0.02
C ALA A 380 12.48 -0.43 1.10
N GLY A 381 11.80 -1.05 2.08
CA GLY A 381 11.32 -0.36 3.28
C GLY A 381 12.47 0.30 4.07
N ASP A 382 12.36 1.57 4.46
CA ASP A 382 13.56 2.37 4.75
C ASP A 382 13.28 3.60 5.65
N TYR A 383 14.31 4.24 6.24
CA TYR A 383 14.16 5.30 7.25
C TYR A 383 13.21 4.93 8.42
N ILE A 384 13.50 3.83 9.13
CA ILE A 384 12.62 3.27 10.16
C ILE A 384 13.28 3.27 11.54
N THR A 385 12.50 3.48 12.59
CA THR A 385 12.91 3.32 13.98
C THR A 385 11.92 2.44 14.74
N ILE A 386 12.47 1.46 15.45
CA ILE A 386 11.76 0.54 16.35
C ILE A 386 12.35 0.78 17.74
N SER A 387 11.60 1.42 18.63
CA SER A 387 12.10 1.86 19.93
C SER A 387 11.21 1.53 21.10
N TRP A 388 11.80 1.24 22.26
CA TRP A 388 11.08 1.07 23.53
C TRP A 388 9.96 0.00 23.49
N ASN A 389 9.97 -0.92 22.53
CA ASN A 389 8.95 -1.97 22.45
C ASN A 389 9.33 -3.14 23.36
N VAL A 390 8.34 -3.89 23.84
CA VAL A 390 8.53 -5.24 24.38
C VAL A 390 8.00 -6.22 23.34
N ILE A 391 8.86 -7.08 22.80
CA ILE A 391 8.45 -8.20 21.93
C ILE A 391 8.78 -9.50 22.66
N ARG A 392 7.80 -10.39 22.81
CA ARG A 392 8.00 -11.65 23.55
C ARG A 392 7.18 -12.83 23.06
N ASP A 393 7.57 -14.03 23.48
CA ASP A 393 6.88 -15.30 23.22
C ASP A 393 6.58 -15.49 21.72
N HIS A 394 7.61 -15.44 20.89
CA HIS A 394 7.47 -15.51 19.43
C HIS A 394 8.67 -16.21 18.76
N TRP A 395 8.45 -16.82 17.58
CA TRP A 395 9.52 -17.49 16.83
C TRP A 395 10.30 -16.50 15.95
N LYS A 396 9.66 -15.93 14.92
CA LYS A 396 10.31 -15.16 13.85
C LYS A 396 10.10 -13.66 14.07
N THR A 397 11.04 -12.96 14.69
CA THR A 397 10.71 -11.67 15.32
C THR A 397 10.60 -10.49 14.34
N SER A 398 11.66 -10.21 13.58
CA SER A 398 11.73 -9.09 12.65
C SER A 398 12.71 -9.40 11.53
N LEU A 399 12.18 -9.60 10.33
CA LEU A 399 12.96 -9.74 9.11
C LEU A 399 13.19 -8.38 8.46
N VAL A 400 14.40 -8.12 8.01
CA VAL A 400 14.78 -6.94 7.24
C VAL A 400 15.43 -7.42 5.94
N GLY A 401 14.69 -7.31 4.83
CA GLY A 401 15.04 -7.92 3.54
C GLY A 401 14.64 -9.40 3.47
N HIS A 402 13.61 -9.70 2.67
CA HIS A 402 12.92 -11.01 2.71
C HIS A 402 13.69 -12.15 2.01
N SER A 403 14.43 -11.85 0.93
CA SER A 403 15.00 -12.85 0.02
C SER A 403 16.44 -12.55 -0.35
N ASP A 404 17.30 -13.57 -0.35
CA ASP A 404 18.70 -13.49 -0.78
C ASP A 404 18.84 -13.11 -2.27
N GLY A 405 17.78 -13.26 -3.06
CA GLY A 405 17.73 -12.83 -4.47
C GLY A 405 17.34 -11.37 -4.70
N ASN A 406 16.98 -10.61 -3.66
CA ASN A 406 16.35 -9.27 -3.81
C ASN A 406 17.32 -8.07 -3.81
N ALA A 407 18.62 -8.33 -4.00
CA ALA A 407 19.66 -7.30 -3.93
C ALA A 407 19.43 -6.09 -4.85
N GLY A 408 18.78 -6.29 -6.00
CA GLY A 408 18.50 -5.21 -6.98
C GLY A 408 17.48 -4.18 -6.51
N GLU A 409 16.71 -4.47 -5.46
CA GLU A 409 15.75 -3.56 -4.84
C GLU A 409 16.22 -3.13 -3.44
N ASP A 410 16.74 -4.05 -2.63
CA ASP A 410 17.03 -3.80 -1.22
C ASP A 410 18.39 -3.11 -0.96
N VAL A 411 19.35 -3.16 -1.90
CA VAL A 411 20.67 -2.51 -1.73
C VAL A 411 20.55 -0.98 -1.82
N GLY A 412 21.00 -0.29 -0.77
CA GLY A 412 20.88 1.17 -0.63
C GLY A 412 19.67 1.62 0.20
N HIS A 413 18.83 0.67 0.62
CA HIS A 413 17.64 0.87 1.45
C HIS A 413 17.80 0.15 2.80
N LEU A 414 16.67 -0.21 3.45
CA LEU A 414 16.66 -0.98 4.70
C LEU A 414 17.47 -0.33 5.84
N ARG A 415 17.42 1.01 5.96
CA ARG A 415 18.10 1.75 7.03
C ARG A 415 17.23 1.81 8.29
N ILE A 416 17.40 0.80 9.14
CA ILE A 416 16.57 0.57 10.33
C ILE A 416 17.35 0.86 11.61
N THR A 417 16.69 1.44 12.61
CA THR A 417 17.23 1.62 13.96
C THR A 417 16.41 0.83 14.97
N TYR A 418 17.06 0.03 15.81
CA TYR A 418 16.45 -0.67 16.93
C TYR A 418 17.08 -0.16 18.23
N HIS A 419 16.30 0.46 19.12
CA HIS A 419 16.84 0.88 20.42
C HIS A 419 15.93 0.76 21.63
N HIS A 420 16.49 0.42 22.78
CA HIS A 420 15.77 0.31 24.05
C HIS A 420 14.58 -0.67 24.02
N ASN A 421 14.55 -1.60 23.05
CA ASN A 421 13.55 -2.65 23.01
C ASN A 421 13.93 -3.80 23.95
N TRP A 422 12.92 -4.49 24.48
CA TRP A 422 13.08 -5.76 25.17
C TRP A 422 12.61 -6.90 24.27
N PHE A 423 13.51 -7.83 23.97
CA PHE A 423 13.25 -9.06 23.23
C PHE A 423 13.34 -10.25 24.20
N ASP A 424 12.22 -10.81 24.64
CA ASP A 424 12.17 -11.93 25.60
C ASP A 424 11.57 -13.19 24.98
N ARG A 425 12.30 -14.31 24.96
CA ARG A 425 11.81 -15.58 24.37
C ARG A 425 11.38 -15.41 22.90
N THR A 426 12.18 -14.65 22.17
CA THR A 426 12.08 -14.34 20.73
C THR A 426 13.12 -15.15 19.98
N PHE A 427 12.77 -16.35 19.50
CA PHE A 427 13.77 -17.40 19.27
C PHE A 427 14.63 -17.25 18.01
N GLU A 428 14.19 -16.47 17.01
CA GLU A 428 15.03 -16.00 15.92
C GLU A 428 14.67 -14.58 15.43
N ARG A 429 15.56 -14.00 14.61
CA ARG A 429 15.38 -12.76 13.84
C ARG A 429 15.10 -11.51 14.69
N SER A 430 15.97 -11.13 15.62
CA SER A 430 15.78 -9.95 16.50
C SER A 430 16.83 -8.83 16.32
N PRO A 431 17.10 -8.30 15.11
CA PRO A 431 16.54 -8.64 13.79
C PRO A 431 17.41 -9.63 12.99
N ARG A 432 16.86 -10.19 11.91
CA ARG A 432 17.67 -10.78 10.80
C ARG A 432 17.70 -9.78 9.64
N VAL A 433 18.89 -9.39 9.20
CA VAL A 433 19.11 -8.33 8.21
C VAL A 433 19.81 -8.86 6.96
N ARG A 434 19.30 -8.49 5.79
CA ARG A 434 19.93 -8.61 4.47
C ARG A 434 20.11 -7.24 3.85
N PHE A 435 21.20 -7.04 3.11
CA PHE A 435 21.56 -5.86 2.29
C PHE A 435 21.66 -4.48 2.97
N GLY A 436 20.82 -4.16 3.95
CA GLY A 436 20.71 -2.83 4.56
C GLY A 436 22.01 -2.36 5.21
N GLU A 437 22.38 -1.11 4.93
CA GLU A 437 23.53 -0.45 5.54
C GLU A 437 23.25 1.05 5.78
N THR A 438 23.45 1.60 6.97
CA THR A 438 23.79 0.95 8.25
C THR A 438 22.54 0.63 9.04
N VAL A 439 22.29 -0.64 9.38
CA VAL A 439 21.31 -0.97 10.43
C VAL A 439 21.98 -0.78 11.79
N HIS A 440 21.30 -0.06 12.69
CA HIS A 440 21.87 0.30 13.99
C HIS A 440 21.03 -0.29 15.12
N VAL A 441 21.64 -1.17 15.90
CA VAL A 441 20.99 -1.92 16.99
C VAL A 441 21.71 -1.56 18.29
N PHE A 442 21.11 -0.70 19.12
CA PHE A 442 21.77 -0.21 20.34
C PHE A 442 20.89 -0.13 21.58
N ASN A 443 21.48 -0.30 22.77
CA ASN A 443 20.77 -0.30 24.06
C ASN A 443 19.55 -1.25 24.13
N ASN A 444 19.47 -2.33 23.34
CA ASN A 444 18.38 -3.31 23.47
C ASN A 444 18.70 -4.35 24.54
N TYR A 445 17.67 -4.94 25.13
CA TYR A 445 17.77 -6.01 26.11
C TYR A 445 17.20 -7.31 25.52
N TYR A 446 18.03 -8.35 25.46
CA TYR A 446 17.72 -9.66 24.89
C TYR A 446 17.74 -10.71 26.00
N THR A 447 16.64 -11.44 26.19
CA THR A 447 16.50 -12.43 27.26
C THR A 447 15.94 -13.77 26.76
N ASN A 448 16.51 -14.87 27.26
CA ASN A 448 15.95 -16.21 27.14
C ASN A 448 15.70 -16.67 25.68
N ILE A 449 16.61 -16.29 24.78
CA ILE A 449 16.58 -16.64 23.34
C ILE A 449 17.38 -17.96 23.19
N ASN A 450 16.87 -19.03 23.80
CA ASN A 450 17.61 -20.28 23.98
C ASN A 450 16.72 -21.54 23.98
N ASN A 451 15.62 -21.53 23.21
CA ASN A 451 14.69 -22.66 23.13
C ASN A 451 15.32 -23.92 22.51
N ASN A 452 16.23 -23.74 21.56
CA ASN A 452 16.97 -24.81 20.90
C ASN A 452 18.37 -24.34 20.47
N THR A 453 19.18 -25.26 19.95
CA THR A 453 20.56 -25.00 19.49
C THR A 453 20.68 -23.99 18.34
N SER A 454 19.58 -23.77 17.61
CA SER A 454 19.53 -22.85 16.47
C SER A 454 19.02 -21.45 16.83
N SER A 455 18.61 -21.22 18.09
CA SER A 455 18.07 -19.93 18.53
C SER A 455 19.13 -18.84 18.49
N TYR A 456 18.78 -17.63 18.04
CA TYR A 456 19.71 -16.50 17.98
C TYR A 456 18.97 -15.15 18.10
N ALA A 457 19.67 -14.13 18.61
CA ALA A 457 19.15 -12.77 18.63
C ALA A 457 19.34 -12.08 17.26
N ILE A 458 20.55 -11.64 16.92
CA ILE A 458 20.81 -10.82 15.72
C ILE A 458 21.41 -11.67 14.59
N ALA A 459 21.07 -11.39 13.33
CA ALA A 459 21.83 -11.90 12.19
C ALA A 459 22.10 -10.81 11.15
N SER A 460 23.36 -10.66 10.76
CA SER A 460 23.77 -9.88 9.58
C SER A 460 24.10 -10.84 8.44
N THR A 461 23.40 -10.72 7.32
CA THR A 461 23.53 -11.62 6.16
C THR A 461 23.53 -10.82 4.85
N MET A 462 23.92 -11.43 3.74
CA MET A 462 23.91 -10.83 2.39
C MET A 462 24.58 -9.45 2.33
N ASN A 463 25.79 -9.33 2.87
CA ASN A 463 26.58 -8.09 2.94
C ASN A 463 25.91 -6.89 3.66
N ALA A 464 24.83 -7.11 4.43
CA ALA A 464 24.26 -6.08 5.31
C ALA A 464 25.32 -5.48 6.25
N GLY A 465 25.19 -4.22 6.62
CA GLY A 465 26.08 -3.54 7.56
C GLY A 465 25.37 -3.25 8.88
N VAL A 466 25.63 -4.06 9.92
CA VAL A 466 24.95 -3.94 11.23
C VAL A 466 25.90 -3.46 12.33
N LEU A 467 25.60 -2.31 12.94
CA LEU A 467 26.28 -1.85 14.16
C LEU A 467 25.51 -2.31 15.39
N VAL A 468 26.13 -3.17 16.22
CA VAL A 468 25.56 -3.71 17.46
C VAL A 468 26.28 -3.08 18.66
N GLU A 469 25.67 -2.08 19.28
CA GLU A 469 26.28 -1.24 20.32
C GLU A 469 25.56 -1.28 21.67
N ALA A 470 26.28 -1.53 22.78
CA ALA A 470 25.77 -1.37 24.14
C ALA A 470 24.47 -2.16 24.46
N ASN A 471 24.21 -3.26 23.75
CA ASN A 471 23.09 -4.15 24.02
C ASN A 471 23.43 -5.12 25.17
N VAL A 472 22.40 -5.62 25.86
CA VAL A 472 22.52 -6.60 26.94
C VAL A 472 21.89 -7.91 26.50
N PHE A 473 22.66 -9.01 26.54
CA PHE A 473 22.21 -10.36 26.21
C PHE A 473 22.30 -11.26 27.45
N GLU A 474 21.18 -11.82 27.88
CA GLU A 474 21.09 -12.75 29.02
C GLU A 474 20.39 -14.05 28.60
N ASN A 475 21.06 -15.20 28.78
CA ASN A 475 20.54 -16.51 28.38
C ASN A 475 20.17 -16.60 26.88
N VAL A 476 21.05 -16.11 25.99
CA VAL A 476 20.85 -16.10 24.53
C VAL A 476 21.77 -17.13 23.87
N GLN A 477 21.23 -18.12 23.17
CA GLN A 477 21.99 -19.23 22.58
C GLN A 477 23.10 -18.74 21.62
N GLN A 478 22.80 -17.78 20.74
CA GLN A 478 23.77 -17.05 19.92
C GLN A 478 23.39 -15.56 19.89
N ALA A 479 24.28 -14.66 20.31
CA ALA A 479 23.96 -13.22 20.32
C ALA A 479 23.92 -12.65 18.90
N CYS A 480 24.89 -12.98 18.04
CA CYS A 480 24.90 -12.54 16.64
C CYS A 480 25.48 -13.57 15.67
N TRP A 481 24.85 -13.76 14.52
CA TRP A 481 25.45 -14.36 13.32
C TRP A 481 25.94 -13.27 12.36
N SER A 482 27.11 -13.46 11.73
CA SER A 482 27.60 -12.54 10.69
C SER A 482 28.64 -13.16 9.77
N ALA A 483 29.73 -13.70 10.32
CA ALA A 483 30.88 -14.16 9.55
C ALA A 483 30.62 -15.51 8.89
N SER A 484 29.78 -16.36 9.49
CA SER A 484 29.33 -17.63 8.92
C SER A 484 28.18 -17.51 7.91
N GLY A 485 27.53 -16.34 7.81
CA GLY A 485 26.16 -16.26 7.29
C GLY A 485 25.15 -16.92 8.23
N TYR A 486 23.94 -17.20 7.75
CA TYR A 486 22.93 -17.98 8.49
C TYR A 486 22.00 -18.74 7.54
N ALA A 487 21.82 -20.04 7.80
CA ALA A 487 21.17 -20.98 6.87
C ALA A 487 21.80 -20.87 5.47
N ASP A 488 20.99 -20.69 4.42
CA ASP A 488 21.46 -20.53 3.04
C ASP A 488 21.93 -19.09 2.69
N SER A 489 21.80 -18.13 3.63
CA SER A 489 22.19 -16.73 3.37
C SER A 489 23.68 -16.49 3.63
N ASP A 490 24.35 -15.90 2.64
CA ASP A 490 25.77 -15.52 2.70
C ASP A 490 26.10 -14.56 3.89
N PRO A 491 27.37 -14.49 4.31
CA PRO A 491 27.83 -13.58 5.34
C PRO A 491 27.41 -12.11 5.17
N GLY A 492 27.04 -11.49 6.28
CA GLY A 492 26.92 -10.04 6.41
C GLY A 492 28.14 -9.44 7.12
N ARG A 493 28.15 -8.11 7.25
CA ARG A 493 29.12 -7.34 8.04
C ARG A 493 28.50 -6.91 9.36
N LEU A 494 29.26 -7.01 10.44
CA LEU A 494 28.79 -6.66 11.78
C LEU A 494 29.95 -6.12 12.62
N VAL A 495 29.75 -4.94 13.20
CA VAL A 495 30.65 -4.36 14.21
C VAL A 495 29.95 -4.40 15.56
N ALA A 496 30.51 -5.15 16.50
CA ALA A 496 30.01 -5.25 17.87
C ALA A 496 30.88 -4.42 18.82
N ARG A 497 30.29 -3.55 19.65
CA ARG A 497 31.02 -2.80 20.67
C ARG A 497 30.20 -2.57 21.95
N ASN A 498 30.88 -2.56 23.10
CA ASN A 498 30.30 -2.28 24.43
C ASN A 498 29.11 -3.17 24.85
N ASN A 499 28.84 -4.29 24.18
CA ASN A 499 27.74 -5.20 24.53
C ASN A 499 28.07 -6.02 25.79
N SER A 500 27.05 -6.35 26.59
CA SER A 500 27.16 -7.24 27.75
C SER A 500 26.56 -8.60 27.43
N LEU A 501 27.31 -9.68 27.63
CA LEU A 501 26.89 -11.06 27.38
C LEU A 501 26.97 -11.85 28.69
N THR A 502 25.83 -12.27 29.22
CA THR A 502 25.73 -13.14 30.41
C THR A 502 25.03 -14.44 30.00
N ASN A 503 25.65 -15.59 30.29
CA ASN A 503 25.15 -16.92 29.89
C ASN A 503 24.72 -16.99 28.40
N SER A 504 25.43 -16.27 27.53
CA SER A 504 25.04 -16.10 26.12
C SER A 504 26.17 -16.50 25.18
N GLY A 505 25.81 -17.06 24.03
CA GLY A 505 26.73 -17.33 22.93
C GLY A 505 27.28 -16.04 22.30
N PRO A 506 28.34 -16.12 21.49
CA PRO A 506 29.07 -14.96 20.99
C PRO A 506 28.23 -14.10 20.04
N CYS A 507 28.74 -12.88 19.81
CA CYS A 507 28.34 -12.03 18.70
C CYS A 507 29.44 -12.13 17.64
N GLU A 508 29.17 -12.79 16.51
CA GLU A 508 30.10 -12.80 15.39
C GLU A 508 30.27 -11.39 14.80
N VAL A 509 31.52 -11.04 14.47
CA VAL A 509 31.87 -9.78 13.82
C VAL A 509 32.51 -10.04 12.45
N ASN A 510 32.27 -9.17 11.49
CA ASN A 510 32.82 -9.29 10.15
C ASN A 510 32.93 -7.92 9.45
N GLY A 511 34.03 -7.70 8.74
CA GLY A 511 34.27 -6.50 7.93
C GLY A 511 34.18 -5.18 8.71
N SER A 512 33.63 -4.16 8.04
CA SER A 512 33.34 -2.84 8.59
C SER A 512 31.90 -2.44 8.26
N VAL A 513 31.37 -1.46 9.00
CA VAL A 513 30.01 -0.93 8.83
C VAL A 513 30.11 0.59 8.73
N ALA A 514 29.34 1.19 7.82
CA ALA A 514 29.35 2.64 7.66
C ALA A 514 28.92 3.40 8.94
N ALA A 515 29.32 4.67 9.05
CA ALA A 515 29.00 5.49 10.21
C ALA A 515 27.51 5.86 10.24
N VAL A 516 26.94 5.88 11.45
CA VAL A 516 25.56 6.33 11.69
C VAL A 516 25.51 7.86 11.53
N PRO A 517 24.62 8.43 10.68
CA PRO A 517 24.68 9.85 10.33
C PRO A 517 23.91 10.79 11.29
N TYR A 518 23.08 10.24 12.17
CA TYR A 518 22.26 11.01 13.10
C TYR A 518 22.91 11.15 14.49
N GLY A 519 22.58 12.22 15.20
CA GLY A 519 22.95 12.39 16.60
C GLY A 519 22.23 11.38 17.50
N TYR A 520 22.97 10.70 18.35
CA TYR A 520 22.45 9.83 19.41
C TYR A 520 23.44 9.82 20.59
N THR A 521 23.04 9.21 21.70
CA THR A 521 23.94 8.91 22.82
C THR A 521 23.59 7.52 23.30
N ALA A 522 24.52 6.57 23.16
CA ALA A 522 24.38 5.25 23.75
C ALA A 522 24.38 5.37 25.29
N GLU A 523 23.61 4.51 25.95
CA GLU A 523 23.57 4.48 27.42
C GLU A 523 24.76 3.66 27.90
N SER A 524 25.14 3.80 29.17
CA SER A 524 26.03 2.81 29.77
C SER A 524 25.34 1.45 29.75
N VAL A 525 25.98 0.44 29.13
CA VAL A 525 25.42 -0.93 28.99
C VAL A 525 24.96 -1.54 30.33
N GLY A 526 25.56 -1.14 31.46
CA GLY A 526 25.15 -1.59 32.79
C GLY A 526 23.81 -1.01 33.28
N SER A 527 23.32 0.07 32.67
CA SER A 527 22.04 0.72 33.01
C SER A 527 20.90 0.31 32.07
N VAL A 528 21.23 -0.03 30.81
CA VAL A 528 20.29 -0.43 29.74
C VAL A 528 19.19 -1.40 30.21
N LYS A 529 19.55 -2.49 30.90
CA LYS A 529 18.57 -3.45 31.43
C LYS A 529 17.53 -2.80 32.34
N GLY A 530 17.97 -1.94 33.27
CA GLY A 530 17.08 -1.24 34.19
C GLY A 530 16.18 -0.24 33.46
N SER A 531 16.76 0.55 32.56
CA SER A 531 16.04 1.54 31.75
C SER A 531 14.99 0.88 30.86
N VAL A 532 15.36 -0.16 30.11
CA VAL A 532 14.44 -0.92 29.24
C VAL A 532 13.32 -1.60 30.04
N MET A 533 13.62 -2.28 31.15
CA MET A 533 12.59 -2.91 31.99
C MET A 533 11.61 -1.90 32.64
N ALA A 534 12.04 -0.65 32.83
CA ALA A 534 11.20 0.41 33.40
C ALA A 534 10.35 1.15 32.36
N GLY A 535 10.92 1.40 31.17
CA GLY A 535 10.34 2.25 30.13
C GLY A 535 9.70 1.51 28.94
N ALA A 536 10.10 0.27 28.63
CA ALA A 536 9.61 -0.38 27.41
C ALA A 536 8.17 -0.90 27.53
N GLY A 537 7.44 -0.85 26.41
CA GLY A 537 6.13 -1.46 26.21
C GLY A 537 4.94 -0.55 26.46
N ALA A 538 3.75 -1.08 26.18
CA ALA A 538 2.49 -0.35 26.31
C ALA A 538 2.22 0.02 27.79
N GLY A 539 1.74 1.25 27.99
CA GLY A 539 1.48 1.86 29.30
C GLY A 539 2.64 2.70 29.85
N ARG A 540 3.67 3.01 29.06
CA ARG A 540 4.92 3.64 29.52
C ARG A 540 5.30 4.98 28.85
N LEU A 541 4.41 5.55 28.04
CA LEU A 541 4.59 6.87 27.39
C LEU A 541 4.67 8.06 28.34
#